data_AF-A0AAJ0XJN1-F1
#
_entry.id   AF-A0AAJ0XJN1-F1
#
_cell.length_a   1.000
_cell.length_b   1.000
_cell.length_c   1.000
_cell.angle_alpha   90.00
_cell.angle_beta   90.00
_cell.angle_gamma   90.00
#
_symmetry.space_group_name_H-M   'P 1'
#
loop_
_entity.id
_entity.type
_entity.pdbx_description
1 polymer ?
#
loop_
_entity_poly.entity_id
_entity_poly.type
_entity_poly.pdbx_seq_one_letter_code
_entity_poly.pdbx_strand_id
1 'polypeptide(L)'
;MYFGQVLRYYSREDVQKRMTEAARGREVAGIFKTGSFSQRPGSLQYPADITSMVKNGALELHCSIERWSQPMALKADNYGQLRNGWDFVVDVDCEDFRHGRAAALVLCRALEEHGIRHYSVKFTGGTGFHIGVPWESMPGKVDFTSSVKLFPDLPRAMCAYLKDYCRDGLEKALLKLDSPEKLAEQANIKAGDLLTKDGINPFRLVELDHVLISPRHLFRMPYSLNMKSSLVSLPVTTSELGSFERRMAEPARVKAAIGFLDSGVSGEAGALVAEAADWQTKNRGALGGPVRKLELSYSRAVEPAFF
;
A
#
# COMPACT_ATOMS: atom_id res chain seq x y z
N MET A 1 22.51 -11.92 -2.54
CA MET A 1 22.18 -12.46 -3.88
C MET A 1 23.22 -12.00 -4.89
N TYR A 2 23.71 -12.88 -5.76
CA TYR A 2 24.69 -12.50 -6.80
C TYR A 2 23.99 -11.90 -8.02
N PHE A 3 24.64 -11.00 -8.75
CA PHE A 3 24.10 -10.32 -9.94
C PHE A 3 23.44 -11.30 -10.93
N GLY A 4 24.09 -12.44 -11.23
CA GLY A 4 23.54 -13.44 -12.13
C GLY A 4 22.21 -14.05 -11.66
N GLN A 5 21.97 -14.18 -10.35
CA GLN A 5 20.69 -14.65 -9.80
C GLN A 5 19.59 -13.60 -9.96
N VAL A 6 19.92 -12.33 -9.69
CA VAL A 6 19.01 -11.19 -9.85
C VAL A 6 18.58 -11.06 -11.31
N LEU A 7 19.55 -11.06 -12.24
CA LEU A 7 19.28 -10.99 -13.66
C LEU A 7 18.43 -12.16 -14.15
N ARG A 8 18.74 -13.40 -13.73
CA ARG A 8 17.93 -14.58 -14.10
C ARG A 8 16.49 -14.44 -13.64
N TYR A 9 16.26 -13.99 -12.40
CA TYR A 9 14.91 -13.80 -11.88
C TYR A 9 14.13 -12.76 -12.68
N TYR A 10 14.70 -11.58 -12.90
CA TYR A 10 14.05 -10.52 -13.68
C TYR A 10 14.02 -10.77 -15.19
N SER A 11 14.68 -11.82 -15.68
CA SER A 11 14.58 -12.28 -17.07
C SER A 11 13.40 -13.22 -17.31
N ARG A 12 12.66 -13.62 -16.26
CA ARG A 12 11.49 -14.48 -16.39
C ARG A 12 10.34 -13.73 -17.05
N GLU A 13 9.74 -14.32 -18.08
CA GLU A 13 8.65 -13.70 -18.84
C GLU A 13 7.43 -13.39 -17.98
N ASP A 14 7.07 -14.28 -17.04
CA ASP A 14 5.92 -14.10 -16.15
C ASP A 14 6.12 -12.91 -15.19
N VAL A 15 7.32 -12.77 -14.63
CA VAL A 15 7.72 -11.63 -13.80
C VAL A 15 7.71 -10.34 -14.62
N GLN A 16 8.31 -10.35 -15.81
CA GLN A 16 8.38 -9.16 -16.66
C GLN A 16 7.01 -8.65 -17.04
N LYS A 17 6.11 -9.55 -17.47
CA LYS A 17 4.74 -9.21 -17.81
C LYS A 17 4.05 -8.48 -16.67
N ARG A 18 4.06 -9.05 -15.45
CA ARG A 18 3.38 -8.47 -14.29
C ARG A 18 4.00 -7.14 -13.84
N MET A 19 5.32 -7.01 -13.90
CA MET A 19 5.99 -5.75 -13.56
C MET A 19 5.69 -4.65 -14.58
N THR A 20 5.66 -4.97 -15.88
CA THR A 20 5.30 -4.01 -16.93
C THR A 20 3.83 -3.59 -16.84
N GLU A 21 2.92 -4.50 -16.51
CA GLU A 21 1.51 -4.17 -16.22
C GLU A 21 1.39 -3.20 -15.05
N ALA A 22 2.06 -3.50 -13.92
CA ALA A 22 2.03 -2.65 -12.73
C ALA A 22 2.67 -1.26 -12.93
N ALA A 23 3.64 -1.14 -13.85
CA ALA A 23 4.33 0.11 -14.17
C ALA A 23 3.52 1.07 -15.04
N ARG A 24 2.41 0.62 -15.64
CA ARG A 24 1.66 1.44 -16.62
C ARG A 24 1.21 2.76 -16.01
N GLY A 25 1.63 3.85 -16.64
CA GLY A 25 1.30 5.19 -16.17
C GLY A 25 1.95 5.56 -14.84
N ARG A 26 2.99 4.87 -14.38
CA ARG A 26 3.71 5.24 -13.15
C ARG A 26 5.12 5.72 -13.45
N GLU A 27 5.65 6.57 -12.57
CA GLU A 27 7.09 6.78 -12.51
C GLU A 27 7.72 5.51 -11.92
N VAL A 28 8.83 5.05 -12.50
CA VAL A 28 9.57 3.87 -12.04
C VAL A 28 11.02 4.23 -11.78
N ALA A 29 11.60 3.71 -10.70
CA ALA A 29 13.01 3.85 -10.39
C ALA A 29 13.60 2.53 -9.90
N GLY A 30 14.85 2.28 -10.27
CA GLY A 30 15.65 1.19 -9.72
C GLY A 30 16.31 1.64 -8.41
N ILE A 31 16.52 0.71 -7.48
CA ILE A 31 17.32 0.95 -6.28
C ILE A 31 18.60 0.13 -6.37
N PHE A 32 19.73 0.81 -6.22
CA PHE A 32 21.06 0.22 -6.25
C PHE A 32 21.46 -0.34 -4.88
N LYS A 33 22.54 -1.13 -4.82
CA LYS A 33 23.07 -1.70 -3.57
C LYS A 33 23.39 -0.64 -2.49
N THR A 34 23.70 0.58 -2.91
CA THR A 34 23.94 1.74 -2.04
C THR A 34 22.67 2.28 -1.38
N GLY A 35 21.49 1.82 -1.78
CA GLY A 35 20.20 2.38 -1.40
C GLY A 35 19.79 3.62 -2.22
N SER A 36 20.64 4.10 -3.13
CA SER A 36 20.30 5.24 -3.99
C SER A 36 19.39 4.82 -5.14
N PHE A 37 18.51 5.72 -5.54
CA PHE A 37 17.65 5.55 -6.70
C PHE A 37 18.41 5.76 -8.01
N SER A 38 17.94 5.11 -9.08
CA SER A 38 18.26 5.50 -10.46
C SER A 38 17.77 6.92 -10.74
N GLN A 39 18.20 7.49 -11.87
CA GLN A 39 17.71 8.80 -12.30
C GLN A 39 16.18 8.83 -12.38
N ARG A 40 15.60 9.96 -11.95
CA ARG A 40 14.15 10.20 -11.88
C ARG A 40 13.79 11.53 -12.58
N PRO A 41 12.68 11.61 -13.32
CA PRO A 41 11.70 10.54 -13.53
C PRO A 41 12.21 9.43 -14.44
N GLY A 42 11.76 8.21 -14.16
CA GLY A 42 11.98 7.03 -14.98
C GLY A 42 10.65 6.40 -15.37
N SER A 43 10.65 5.56 -16.40
CA SER A 43 9.47 4.80 -16.82
C SER A 43 9.89 3.40 -17.25
N LEU A 44 8.93 2.48 -17.20
CA LEU A 44 9.12 1.09 -17.60
C LEU A 44 7.94 0.73 -18.50
N GLN A 45 8.22 0.60 -19.78
CA GLN A 45 7.20 0.41 -20.82
C GLN A 45 7.28 -0.99 -21.44
N TYR A 46 8.48 -1.56 -21.51
CA TYR A 46 8.75 -2.84 -22.14
C TYR A 46 9.45 -3.81 -21.18
N PRO A 47 9.23 -5.13 -21.34
CA PRO A 47 9.96 -6.16 -20.57
C PRO A 47 11.49 -5.98 -20.57
N ALA A 48 12.06 -5.55 -21.69
CA ALA A 48 13.49 -5.31 -21.83
C ALA A 48 14.02 -4.22 -20.88
N ASP A 49 13.20 -3.23 -20.53
CA ASP A 49 13.56 -2.15 -19.61
C ASP A 49 13.95 -2.70 -18.24
N ILE A 50 13.23 -3.72 -17.75
CA ILE A 50 13.52 -4.39 -16.47
C ILE A 50 14.94 -4.95 -16.49
N THR A 51 15.28 -5.71 -17.53
CA THR A 51 16.63 -6.31 -17.63
C THR A 51 17.71 -5.27 -17.84
N SER A 52 17.41 -4.16 -18.52
CA SER A 52 18.32 -3.02 -18.70
C SER A 52 18.62 -2.35 -17.36
N MET A 53 17.59 -2.05 -16.56
CA MET A 53 17.75 -1.49 -15.21
C MET A 53 18.60 -2.40 -14.33
N VAL A 54 18.35 -3.71 -14.36
CA VAL A 54 19.12 -4.70 -13.59
C VAL A 54 20.57 -4.77 -14.06
N LYS A 55 20.83 -4.80 -15.38
CA LYS A 55 22.19 -4.76 -15.96
C LYS A 55 22.95 -3.50 -15.56
N ASN A 56 22.24 -2.38 -15.37
CA ASN A 56 22.79 -1.13 -14.84
C ASN A 56 22.91 -1.11 -13.30
N GLY A 57 22.70 -2.25 -12.64
CA GLY A 57 22.97 -2.45 -11.22
C GLY A 57 21.74 -2.34 -10.30
N ALA A 58 20.53 -2.11 -10.83
CA ALA A 58 19.33 -2.08 -10.01
C ALA A 58 19.06 -3.47 -9.40
N LEU A 59 18.78 -3.50 -8.09
CA LEU A 59 18.42 -4.72 -7.37
C LEU A 59 16.92 -4.77 -7.08
N GLU A 60 16.34 -3.60 -6.79
CA GLU A 60 14.92 -3.42 -6.54
C GLU A 60 14.34 -2.46 -7.58
N LEU A 61 13.06 -2.63 -7.90
CA LEU A 61 12.30 -1.71 -8.74
C LEU A 61 11.10 -1.20 -7.95
N HIS A 62 10.91 0.11 -7.99
CA HIS A 62 9.88 0.83 -7.25
C HIS A 62 9.09 1.70 -8.20
N CYS A 63 7.79 1.88 -7.93
CA CYS A 63 6.90 2.69 -8.77
C CYS A 63 6.07 3.67 -7.94
N SER A 64 5.62 4.76 -8.57
CA SER A 64 4.82 5.78 -7.89
C SER A 64 3.42 5.31 -7.53
N ILE A 65 2.88 5.78 -6.40
CA ILE A 65 1.46 5.59 -6.05
C ILE A 65 0.55 6.37 -7.01
N GLU A 66 0.98 7.59 -7.36
CA GLU A 66 0.32 8.40 -8.38
C GLU A 66 0.46 7.76 -9.76
N ARG A 67 -0.59 7.90 -10.56
CA ARG A 67 -0.65 7.54 -11.97
C ARG A 67 -0.64 8.80 -12.82
N TRP A 68 0.18 8.81 -13.86
CA TRP A 68 0.51 9.95 -14.68
C TRP A 68 0.17 9.69 -16.15
N SER A 69 -0.23 10.73 -16.85
CA SER A 69 -0.38 10.72 -18.30
C SER A 69 0.97 10.58 -19.01
N GLN A 70 2.01 11.24 -18.48
CA GLN A 70 3.37 11.19 -19.04
C GLN A 70 4.43 11.22 -17.92
N PRO A 71 4.78 10.07 -17.31
CA PRO A 71 5.71 10.01 -16.17
C PRO A 71 7.07 10.69 -16.42
N MET A 72 7.63 10.57 -17.64
CA MET A 72 8.93 11.16 -17.98
C MET A 72 8.91 12.71 -18.04
N ALA A 73 7.74 13.34 -18.06
CA ALA A 73 7.60 14.79 -18.10
C ALA A 73 7.49 15.43 -16.71
N LEU A 74 7.53 14.64 -15.63
CA LEU A 74 7.34 15.13 -14.26
C LEU A 74 8.43 16.13 -13.84
N LYS A 75 7.97 17.26 -13.30
CA LYS A 75 8.75 18.36 -12.71
C LYS A 75 8.03 18.86 -11.47
N ALA A 76 8.75 19.52 -10.57
CA ALA A 76 8.23 19.91 -9.25
C ALA A 76 6.93 20.74 -9.29
N ASP A 77 6.67 21.44 -10.40
CA ASP A 77 5.58 22.40 -10.61
C ASP A 77 4.41 21.86 -11.46
N ASN A 78 4.50 20.64 -12.02
CA ASN A 78 3.52 20.17 -13.01
C ASN A 78 2.74 18.90 -12.60
N TYR A 79 2.90 18.40 -11.37
CA TYR A 79 2.24 17.16 -10.92
C TYR A 79 0.72 17.18 -11.12
N GLY A 80 0.05 18.27 -10.74
CA GLY A 80 -1.41 18.38 -10.86
C GLY A 80 -1.93 18.35 -12.31
N GLN A 81 -1.09 18.69 -13.29
CA GLN A 81 -1.44 18.67 -14.71
C GLN A 81 -1.29 17.26 -15.32
N LEU A 82 -0.31 16.50 -14.82
CA LEU A 82 0.02 15.18 -15.34
C LEU A 82 -0.68 14.04 -14.59
N ARG A 83 -1.24 14.29 -13.40
CA ARG A 83 -1.89 13.26 -12.58
C ARG A 83 -3.22 12.82 -13.18
N ASN A 84 -3.32 11.53 -13.51
CA ASN A 84 -4.56 10.87 -13.89
C ASN A 84 -5.32 10.33 -12.67
N GLY A 85 -4.59 9.89 -11.64
CA GLY A 85 -5.15 9.30 -10.44
C GLY A 85 -4.07 8.96 -9.41
N TRP A 86 -4.47 8.32 -8.33
CA TRP A 86 -3.58 7.87 -7.26
C TRP A 86 -4.21 6.67 -6.59
N ASP A 87 -3.45 5.59 -6.46
CA ASP A 87 -3.94 4.42 -5.72
C ASP A 87 -3.86 4.71 -4.22
N PHE A 88 -4.73 4.11 -3.44
CA PHE A 88 -4.60 4.17 -1.98
C PHE A 88 -3.81 2.96 -1.52
N VAL A 89 -2.58 3.16 -1.05
CA VAL A 89 -1.71 2.08 -0.57
C VAL A 89 -1.33 2.37 0.88
N VAL A 90 -1.65 1.42 1.76
CA VAL A 90 -1.23 1.43 3.17
C VAL A 90 -0.02 0.52 3.30
N ASP A 91 1.08 1.07 3.85
CA ASP A 91 2.23 0.27 4.26
C ASP A 91 2.00 -0.25 5.68
N VAL A 92 2.09 -1.55 5.85
CA VAL A 92 2.09 -2.22 7.14
C VAL A 92 3.52 -2.59 7.45
N ASP A 93 4.22 -1.73 8.20
CA ASP A 93 5.61 -1.96 8.60
C ASP A 93 5.68 -2.53 10.02
N CYS A 94 6.62 -3.43 10.24
CA CYS A 94 6.77 -4.14 11.51
C CYS A 94 8.11 -4.88 11.57
N GLU A 95 8.63 -5.10 12.77
CA GLU A 95 9.85 -5.89 12.97
C GLU A 95 9.60 -7.42 12.84
N ASP A 96 8.41 -7.90 13.25
CA ASP A 96 8.05 -9.32 13.16
C ASP A 96 7.00 -9.59 12.07
N PHE A 97 7.29 -10.58 11.22
CA PHE A 97 6.43 -10.96 10.09
C PHE A 97 5.02 -11.43 10.51
N ARG A 98 4.88 -12.11 11.66
CA ARG A 98 3.56 -12.56 12.14
C ARG A 98 2.72 -11.38 12.60
N HIS A 99 3.34 -10.35 13.20
CA HIS A 99 2.65 -9.09 13.51
C HIS A 99 2.15 -8.39 12.24
N GLY A 100 3.02 -8.25 11.24
CA GLY A 100 2.65 -7.66 9.93
C GLY A 100 1.51 -8.43 9.25
N ARG A 101 1.55 -9.77 9.30
CA ARG A 101 0.49 -10.62 8.73
C ARG A 101 -0.84 -10.46 9.47
N ALA A 102 -0.80 -10.38 10.81
CA ALA A 102 -2.00 -10.14 11.61
C ALA A 102 -2.62 -8.77 11.30
N ALA A 103 -1.80 -7.73 11.19
CA ALA A 103 -2.26 -6.40 10.82
C ALA A 103 -2.81 -6.33 9.38
N ALA A 104 -2.16 -7.00 8.43
CA ALA A 104 -2.65 -7.10 7.07
C ALA A 104 -4.04 -7.75 7.03
N LEU A 105 -4.27 -8.84 7.78
CA LEU A 105 -5.59 -9.49 7.88
C LEU A 105 -6.66 -8.55 8.47
N VAL A 106 -6.32 -7.81 9.53
CA VAL A 106 -7.24 -6.84 10.14
C VAL A 106 -7.58 -5.72 9.17
N LEU A 107 -6.60 -5.19 8.44
CA LEU A 107 -6.82 -4.15 7.46
C LEU A 107 -7.64 -4.62 6.25
N CYS A 108 -7.37 -5.84 5.76
CA CYS A 108 -8.17 -6.48 4.70
C CYS A 108 -9.63 -6.59 5.13
N ARG A 109 -9.88 -7.07 6.35
CA ARG A 109 -11.23 -7.15 6.91
C ARG A 109 -11.88 -5.77 7.04
N ALA A 110 -11.13 -4.75 7.47
CA ALA A 110 -11.65 -3.39 7.53
C ALA A 110 -12.09 -2.93 6.14
N LEU A 111 -11.27 -3.08 5.09
CA LEU A 111 -11.67 -2.73 3.73
C LEU A 111 -12.96 -3.45 3.29
N GLU A 112 -13.10 -4.73 3.59
CA GLU A 112 -14.31 -5.52 3.29
C GLU A 112 -15.56 -5.01 4.04
N GLU A 113 -15.42 -4.64 5.31
CA GLU A 113 -16.49 -4.04 6.12
C GLU A 113 -16.95 -2.68 5.56
N HIS A 114 -16.08 -1.97 4.84
CA HIS A 114 -16.40 -0.74 4.11
C HIS A 114 -16.90 -1.01 2.68
N GLY A 115 -17.17 -2.27 2.32
CA GLY A 115 -17.69 -2.67 1.02
C GLY A 115 -16.63 -2.77 -0.09
N ILE A 116 -15.35 -2.63 0.22
CA ILE A 116 -14.27 -2.70 -0.76
C ILE A 116 -13.87 -4.17 -0.97
N ARG A 117 -14.14 -4.70 -2.16
CA ARG A 117 -13.80 -6.07 -2.55
C ARG A 117 -12.66 -6.13 -3.56
N HIS A 118 -12.47 -5.08 -4.36
CA HIS A 118 -11.41 -5.01 -5.37
C HIS A 118 -10.15 -4.32 -4.83
N TYR A 119 -9.62 -4.84 -3.72
CA TYR A 119 -8.32 -4.44 -3.19
C TYR A 119 -7.27 -5.52 -3.48
N SER A 120 -6.00 -5.18 -3.28
CA SER A 120 -4.87 -6.09 -3.46
C SER A 120 -4.01 -6.10 -2.21
N VAL A 121 -3.42 -7.25 -1.88
CA VAL A 121 -2.43 -7.38 -0.81
C VAL A 121 -1.15 -7.99 -1.38
N LYS A 122 0.00 -7.49 -0.93
CA LYS A 122 1.30 -8.10 -1.24
C LYS A 122 2.20 -8.10 -0.04
N PHE A 123 2.96 -9.17 0.12
CA PHE A 123 4.13 -9.18 0.96
C PHE A 123 5.21 -8.26 0.36
N THR A 124 5.94 -7.51 1.19
CA THR A 124 6.96 -6.55 0.71
C THR A 124 8.32 -7.17 0.42
N GLY A 125 8.48 -8.47 0.72
CA GLY A 125 9.77 -9.15 0.73
C GLY A 125 10.48 -9.04 2.08
N GLY A 126 10.12 -8.09 2.95
CA GLY A 126 10.71 -7.93 4.28
C GLY A 126 9.96 -8.70 5.36
N THR A 127 9.22 -7.95 6.16
CA THR A 127 8.38 -8.38 7.29
C THR A 127 6.95 -7.86 7.12
N GLY A 128 6.81 -6.68 6.52
CA GLY A 128 5.55 -6.00 6.26
C GLY A 128 4.77 -6.43 5.01
N PHE A 129 3.64 -5.74 4.82
CA PHE A 129 2.69 -5.94 3.71
C PHE A 129 2.25 -4.59 3.15
N HIS A 130 1.98 -4.52 1.85
CA HIS A 130 1.20 -3.41 1.29
C HIS A 130 -0.21 -3.89 1.00
N ILE A 131 -1.20 -3.11 1.42
CA ILE A 131 -2.60 -3.29 1.04
C ILE A 131 -3.00 -2.09 0.20
N GLY A 132 -3.58 -2.35 -0.96
CA GLY A 132 -3.82 -1.34 -1.98
C GLY A 132 -5.25 -1.36 -2.51
N VAL A 133 -5.86 -0.19 -2.67
CA VAL A 133 -7.13 0.03 -3.36
C VAL A 133 -6.83 0.81 -4.65
N PRO A 134 -7.19 0.28 -5.84
CA PRO A 134 -6.97 0.96 -7.11
C PRO A 134 -7.66 2.32 -7.16
N TRP A 135 -7.04 3.31 -7.81
CA TRP A 135 -7.64 4.65 -7.95
C TRP A 135 -8.99 4.60 -8.66
N GLU A 136 -9.21 3.61 -9.53
CA GLU A 136 -10.47 3.37 -10.22
C GLU A 136 -11.62 3.13 -9.23
N SER A 137 -11.35 2.64 -8.01
CA SER A 137 -12.37 2.43 -6.97
C SER A 137 -12.79 3.71 -6.26
N MET A 138 -12.06 4.82 -6.43
CA MET A 138 -12.39 6.10 -5.80
C MET A 138 -13.69 6.69 -6.39
N PRO A 139 -14.49 7.41 -5.59
CA PRO A 139 -15.58 8.20 -6.14
C PRO A 139 -15.02 9.26 -7.11
N GLY A 140 -15.77 9.63 -8.15
CA GLY A 140 -15.29 10.63 -9.12
C GLY A 140 -15.12 12.03 -8.51
N LYS A 141 -15.90 12.35 -7.47
CA LYS A 141 -15.84 13.60 -6.71
C LYS A 141 -16.11 13.36 -5.22
N VAL A 142 -15.53 14.21 -4.38
CA VAL A 142 -15.86 14.38 -2.96
C VAL A 142 -16.11 15.87 -2.75
N ASP A 143 -17.29 16.24 -2.24
CA ASP A 143 -17.73 17.63 -2.06
C ASP A 143 -17.47 18.51 -3.29
N PHE A 144 -18.00 18.05 -4.43
CA PHE A 144 -17.86 18.71 -5.73
C PHE A 144 -16.42 18.83 -6.28
N THR A 145 -15.42 18.41 -5.52
CA THR A 145 -14.01 18.39 -5.91
C THR A 145 -13.64 17.04 -6.50
N SER A 146 -12.97 17.04 -7.67
CA SER A 146 -12.49 15.79 -8.27
C SER A 146 -11.50 15.09 -7.34
N SER A 147 -11.67 13.79 -7.12
CA SER A 147 -10.83 13.00 -6.21
C SER A 147 -9.35 13.01 -6.61
N VAL A 148 -9.04 13.14 -7.90
CA VAL A 148 -7.66 13.28 -8.40
C VAL A 148 -6.95 14.50 -7.79
N LYS A 149 -7.69 15.58 -7.50
CA LYS A 149 -7.18 16.82 -6.91
C LYS A 149 -7.01 16.74 -5.39
N LEU A 150 -7.55 15.71 -4.75
CA LEU A 150 -7.52 15.55 -3.29
C LEU A 150 -6.28 14.82 -2.78
N PHE A 151 -5.32 14.50 -3.65
CA PHE A 151 -4.02 13.96 -3.24
C PHE A 151 -3.09 15.09 -2.77
N PRO A 152 -2.38 14.94 -1.63
CA PRO A 152 -2.29 13.73 -0.79
C PRO A 152 -3.28 13.68 0.38
N ASP A 153 -4.11 14.69 0.56
CA ASP A 153 -4.85 14.90 1.81
C ASP A 153 -5.96 13.86 2.06
N LEU A 154 -6.74 13.52 1.04
CA LEU A 154 -7.78 12.48 1.16
C LEU A 154 -7.20 11.11 1.50
N PRO A 155 -6.19 10.57 0.77
CA PRO A 155 -5.62 9.27 1.14
C PRO A 155 -4.98 9.29 2.53
N ARG A 156 -4.40 10.41 2.99
CA ARG A 156 -3.91 10.54 4.37
C ARG A 156 -5.04 10.44 5.40
N ALA A 157 -6.17 11.11 5.14
CA ALA A 157 -7.34 11.03 5.99
C ALA A 157 -7.90 9.59 6.04
N MET A 158 -7.94 8.90 4.90
CA MET A 158 -8.34 7.49 4.81
C MET A 158 -7.42 6.57 5.63
N CYS A 159 -6.09 6.75 5.54
CA CYS A 159 -5.13 5.97 6.32
C CYS A 159 -5.26 6.25 7.83
N ALA A 160 -5.38 7.51 8.23
CA ALA A 160 -5.56 7.88 9.63
C ALA A 160 -6.85 7.33 10.23
N TYR A 161 -7.95 7.40 9.47
CA TYR A 161 -9.22 6.79 9.84
C TYR A 161 -9.10 5.26 9.98
N LEU A 162 -8.53 4.56 8.98
CA LEU A 162 -8.36 3.11 9.06
C LEU A 162 -7.46 2.70 10.22
N LYS A 163 -6.45 3.50 10.56
CA LYS A 163 -5.62 3.28 11.75
C LYS A 163 -6.46 3.31 13.01
N ASP A 164 -7.31 4.32 13.18
CA ASP A 164 -8.22 4.40 14.34
C ASP A 164 -9.21 3.22 14.35
N TYR A 165 -9.88 2.98 13.22
CA TYR A 165 -10.85 1.89 13.04
C TYR A 165 -10.27 0.50 13.37
N CYS A 166 -9.04 0.23 12.92
CA CYS A 166 -8.41 -1.07 13.09
C CYS A 166 -7.82 -1.29 14.49
N ARG A 167 -7.73 -0.26 15.34
CA ARG A 167 -6.98 -0.32 16.61
C ARG A 167 -7.34 -1.54 17.46
N ASP A 168 -8.63 -1.70 17.80
CA ASP A 168 -9.08 -2.75 18.71
C ASP A 168 -9.02 -4.13 18.07
N GLY A 169 -9.28 -4.22 16.75
CA GLY A 169 -9.14 -5.45 15.99
C GLY A 169 -7.69 -5.92 15.94
N LEU A 170 -6.76 -4.98 15.75
CA LEU A 170 -5.32 -5.23 15.73
C LEU A 170 -4.79 -5.66 17.09
N GLU A 171 -5.18 -4.96 18.16
CA GLU A 171 -4.84 -5.34 19.53
C GLU A 171 -5.26 -6.78 19.84
N LYS A 172 -6.53 -7.13 19.56
CA LYS A 172 -7.04 -8.50 19.75
C LYS A 172 -6.30 -9.52 18.88
N ALA A 173 -5.94 -9.17 17.65
CA ALA A 173 -5.23 -10.07 16.75
C ALA A 173 -3.80 -10.36 17.24
N LEU A 174 -3.09 -9.34 17.72
CA LEU A 174 -1.73 -9.48 18.25
C LEU A 174 -1.71 -10.29 19.55
N LEU A 175 -2.63 -10.03 20.47
CA LEU A 175 -2.75 -10.77 21.74
C LEU A 175 -3.16 -12.25 21.55
N LYS A 176 -3.69 -12.62 20.38
CA LYS A 176 -3.92 -14.04 20.03
C LYS A 176 -2.65 -14.76 19.58
N LEU A 177 -1.61 -14.03 19.16
CA LEU A 177 -0.35 -14.64 18.70
C LEU A 177 0.50 -15.08 19.88
N ASP A 178 0.66 -14.21 20.88
CA ASP A 178 1.60 -14.39 21.99
C ASP A 178 1.25 -13.43 23.16
N SER A 179 1.92 -13.59 24.32
CA SER A 179 1.78 -12.66 25.46
C SER A 179 2.45 -11.30 25.19
N PRO A 180 2.04 -10.21 25.86
CA PRO A 180 2.66 -8.89 25.67
C PRO A 180 4.19 -8.88 25.77
N GLU A 181 4.77 -9.66 26.68
CA GLU A 181 6.23 -9.74 26.88
C GLU A 181 6.92 -10.35 25.65
N LYS A 182 6.35 -11.43 25.11
CA LYS A 182 6.87 -12.09 23.91
C LYS A 182 6.69 -11.22 22.66
N LEU A 183 5.55 -10.53 22.54
CA LEU A 183 5.30 -9.61 21.44
C LEU A 183 6.34 -8.46 21.45
N ALA A 184 6.64 -7.91 22.63
CA ALA A 184 7.65 -6.87 22.77
C ALA A 184 9.06 -7.37 22.42
N GLU A 185 9.43 -8.57 22.86
CA GLU A 185 10.70 -9.22 22.51
C GLU A 185 10.84 -9.40 20.98
N GLN A 186 9.80 -9.93 20.33
CA GLN A 186 9.76 -10.15 18.88
C GLN A 186 9.87 -8.85 18.08
N ALA A 187 9.31 -7.75 18.61
CA ALA A 187 9.41 -6.42 18.01
C ALA A 187 10.67 -5.65 18.44
N ASN A 188 11.56 -6.25 19.23
CA ASN A 188 12.77 -5.61 19.75
C ASN A 188 12.49 -4.28 20.49
N ILE A 189 11.43 -4.25 21.30
CA ILE A 189 11.06 -3.12 22.17
C ILE A 189 10.94 -3.56 23.63
N LYS A 190 10.92 -2.60 24.56
CA LYS A 190 10.68 -2.88 25.97
C LYS A 190 9.19 -3.17 26.20
N ALA A 191 8.87 -4.18 26.99
CA ALA A 191 7.47 -4.50 27.34
C ALA A 191 6.72 -3.31 27.95
N GLY A 192 7.39 -2.49 28.77
CA GLY A 192 6.80 -1.27 29.32
C GLY A 192 6.36 -0.23 28.28
N ASP A 193 6.98 -0.21 27.10
CA ASP A 193 6.63 0.70 26.01
C ASP A 193 5.40 0.21 25.21
N LEU A 194 5.02 -1.06 25.38
CA LEU A 194 3.89 -1.71 24.73
C LEU A 194 2.62 -1.63 25.59
N LEU A 195 2.75 -1.77 26.90
CA LEU A 195 1.63 -1.85 27.83
C LEU A 195 0.89 -0.51 27.97
N THR A 196 -0.43 -0.60 28.11
CA THR A 196 -1.32 0.51 28.48
C THR A 196 -2.08 0.13 29.75
N LYS A 197 -2.95 1.03 30.25
CA LYS A 197 -3.75 0.75 31.45
C LYS A 197 -4.64 -0.49 31.29
N ASP A 198 -5.20 -0.69 30.09
CA ASP A 198 -6.26 -1.66 29.84
C ASP A 198 -5.89 -2.71 28.76
N GLY A 199 -4.61 -2.79 28.36
CA GLY A 199 -4.16 -3.68 27.28
C GLY A 199 -2.80 -3.29 26.71
N ILE A 200 -2.66 -3.30 25.40
CA ILE A 200 -1.44 -2.89 24.68
C ILE A 200 -1.71 -1.74 23.72
N ASN A 201 -0.66 -0.99 23.37
CA ASN A 201 -0.70 -0.11 22.21
C ASN A 201 -0.21 -0.89 20.98
N PRO A 202 -1.12 -1.39 20.12
CA PRO A 202 -0.73 -2.23 18.99
C PRO A 202 0.19 -1.51 18.00
N PHE A 203 0.12 -0.17 17.93
CA PHE A 203 0.95 0.62 17.04
C PHE A 203 2.41 0.76 17.47
N ARG A 204 2.78 0.16 18.61
CA ARG A 204 4.19 -0.02 19.01
C ARG A 204 4.82 -1.26 18.35
N LEU A 205 3.99 -2.17 17.85
CA LEU A 205 4.42 -3.42 17.19
C LEU A 205 4.28 -3.35 15.67
N VAL A 206 3.30 -2.58 15.19
CA VAL A 206 2.99 -2.42 13.76
C VAL A 206 2.70 -0.96 13.45
N GLU A 207 3.40 -0.40 12.47
CA GLU A 207 3.13 0.92 11.95
C GLU A 207 2.28 0.84 10.68
N LEU A 208 1.16 1.56 10.68
CA LEU A 208 0.38 1.82 9.48
C LEU A 208 0.86 3.17 8.94
N ASP A 209 1.81 3.13 8.01
CA ASP A 209 2.54 4.32 7.58
C ASP A 209 1.76 5.13 6.52
N HIS A 210 1.72 6.44 6.73
CA HIS A 210 1.13 7.44 5.85
C HIS A 210 2.18 8.17 5.01
N VAL A 211 3.49 7.96 5.25
CA VAL A 211 4.61 8.59 4.52
C VAL A 211 4.62 8.17 3.05
N LEU A 212 4.15 6.96 2.75
CA LEU A 212 3.85 6.52 1.37
C LEU A 212 2.97 7.56 0.64
N ILE A 213 2.12 8.28 1.35
CA ILE A 213 1.16 9.24 0.82
C ILE A 213 1.81 10.64 0.77
N SER A 214 2.87 10.75 -0.01
CA SER A 214 3.54 12.01 -0.33
C SER A 214 3.70 12.18 -1.86
N PRO A 215 3.76 13.42 -2.37
CA PRO A 215 3.96 13.66 -3.80
C PRO A 215 5.19 12.93 -4.34
N ARG A 216 4.99 12.20 -5.44
CA ARG A 216 6.03 11.43 -6.13
C ARG A 216 6.68 10.35 -5.27
N HIS A 217 6.01 9.88 -4.22
CA HIS A 217 6.50 8.76 -3.42
C HIS A 217 6.49 7.45 -4.23
N LEU A 218 7.51 6.61 -4.02
CA LEU A 218 7.64 5.32 -4.69
C LEU A 218 7.48 4.19 -3.68
N PHE A 219 6.78 3.12 -4.08
CA PHE A 219 6.70 1.89 -3.32
C PHE A 219 7.30 0.74 -4.13
N ARG A 220 7.80 -0.29 -3.44
CA ARG A 220 8.36 -1.48 -4.08
C ARG A 220 7.33 -2.16 -4.99
N MET A 221 7.66 -2.33 -6.27
CA MET A 221 6.77 -2.93 -7.25
C MET A 221 6.39 -4.36 -6.87
N PRO A 222 5.19 -4.86 -7.25
CA PRO A 222 4.93 -6.28 -7.22
C PRO A 222 6.01 -7.01 -8.04
N TYR A 223 6.41 -8.18 -7.56
CA TYR A 223 7.48 -9.01 -8.12
C TYR A 223 8.90 -8.43 -8.07
N SER A 224 9.11 -7.22 -7.55
CA SER A 224 10.47 -6.75 -7.25
C SER A 224 11.08 -7.53 -6.10
N LEU A 225 12.38 -7.82 -6.20
CA LEU A 225 13.17 -8.35 -5.10
C LEU A 225 13.33 -7.32 -3.99
N ASN A 226 13.50 -7.82 -2.77
CA ASN A 226 13.98 -7.08 -1.61
C ASN A 226 15.48 -7.32 -1.42
N MET A 227 16.26 -6.25 -1.33
CA MET A 227 17.72 -6.30 -1.29
C MET A 227 18.24 -6.92 0.00
N LYS A 228 17.54 -6.74 1.12
CA LYS A 228 17.94 -7.25 2.43
C LYS A 228 17.66 -8.75 2.53
N SER A 229 16.45 -9.17 2.22
CA SER A 229 16.02 -10.57 2.38
C SER A 229 16.22 -11.45 1.14
N SER A 230 16.43 -10.85 -0.03
CA SER A 230 16.37 -11.52 -1.34
C SER A 230 15.03 -12.18 -1.67
N LEU A 231 13.97 -11.90 -0.91
CA LEU A 231 12.61 -12.37 -1.18
C LEU A 231 11.89 -11.43 -2.14
N VAL A 232 10.91 -11.97 -2.84
CA VAL A 232 10.07 -11.25 -3.79
C VAL A 232 8.97 -10.48 -3.06
N SER A 233 8.68 -9.27 -3.51
CA SER A 233 7.44 -8.59 -3.14
C SER A 233 6.26 -9.26 -3.83
N LEU A 234 5.62 -10.20 -3.14
CA LEU A 234 4.70 -11.15 -3.75
C LEU A 234 3.24 -10.77 -3.48
N PRO A 235 2.44 -10.46 -4.52
CA PRO A 235 0.99 -10.38 -4.40
C PRO A 235 0.40 -11.72 -3.94
N VAL A 236 -0.58 -11.67 -3.04
CA VAL A 236 -1.25 -12.85 -2.47
C VAL A 236 -2.76 -12.61 -2.43
N THR A 237 -3.55 -13.68 -2.44
CA THR A 237 -4.98 -13.56 -2.18
C THR A 237 -5.26 -13.42 -0.68
N THR A 238 -6.42 -12.87 -0.33
CA THR A 238 -6.87 -12.75 1.05
C THR A 238 -7.05 -14.11 1.73
N SER A 239 -7.51 -15.11 0.97
CA SER A 239 -7.60 -16.50 1.40
C SER A 239 -6.24 -17.14 1.71
N GLU A 240 -5.18 -16.78 0.97
CA GLU A 240 -3.83 -17.30 1.19
C GLU A 240 -3.11 -16.59 2.34
N LEU A 241 -3.50 -15.34 2.65
CA LEU A 241 -2.81 -14.48 3.60
C LEU A 241 -2.67 -15.11 4.99
N GLY A 242 -3.70 -15.82 5.47
CA GLY A 242 -3.68 -16.48 6.79
C GLY A 242 -2.61 -17.56 6.93
N SER A 243 -2.36 -18.31 5.85
CA SER A 243 -1.35 -19.38 5.78
C SER A 243 -0.04 -18.93 5.11
N PHE A 244 0.10 -17.65 4.77
CA PHE A 244 1.25 -17.17 4.02
C PHE A 244 2.54 -17.34 4.85
N GLU A 245 3.57 -17.88 4.20
CA GLU A 245 4.90 -18.05 4.78
C GLU A 245 5.95 -17.36 3.92
N ARG A 246 6.96 -16.74 4.55
CA ARG A 246 8.02 -15.99 3.86
C ARG A 246 8.73 -16.82 2.77
N ARG A 247 8.90 -18.13 2.99
CA ARG A 247 9.51 -19.04 1.99
C ARG A 247 8.75 -19.05 0.67
N MET A 248 7.44 -18.80 0.67
CA MET A 248 6.63 -18.75 -0.56
C MET A 248 7.07 -17.61 -1.50
N ALA A 249 7.70 -16.57 -0.94
CA ALA A 249 8.29 -15.46 -1.69
C ALA A 249 9.74 -15.69 -2.14
N GLU A 250 10.27 -16.91 -1.99
CA GLU A 250 11.56 -17.26 -2.58
C GLU A 250 11.50 -17.17 -4.11
N PRO A 251 12.48 -16.51 -4.77
CA PRO A 251 12.49 -16.33 -6.23
C PRO A 251 12.31 -17.60 -7.06
N ALA A 252 12.74 -18.76 -6.53
CA ALA A 252 12.59 -20.05 -7.17
C ALA A 252 11.18 -20.67 -7.04
N ARG A 253 10.38 -20.22 -6.08
CA ARG A 253 9.03 -20.73 -5.80
C ARG A 253 7.91 -19.85 -6.36
N VAL A 254 8.19 -18.57 -6.52
CA VAL A 254 7.23 -17.59 -7.02
C VAL A 254 6.74 -17.95 -8.41
N LYS A 255 5.42 -17.89 -8.60
CA LYS A 255 4.74 -17.89 -9.91
C LYS A 255 4.01 -16.56 -10.06
N ALA A 256 4.26 -15.80 -11.13
CA ALA A 256 3.71 -14.46 -11.27
C ALA A 256 2.25 -14.44 -11.78
N ALA A 257 1.35 -15.07 -11.01
CA ALA A 257 -0.04 -15.30 -11.40
C ALA A 257 -1.00 -14.18 -10.98
N ILE A 258 -0.71 -13.46 -9.89
CA ILE A 258 -1.62 -12.48 -9.28
C ILE A 258 -1.05 -11.07 -9.49
N GLY A 259 -1.83 -10.12 -9.99
CA GLY A 259 -1.35 -8.74 -10.07
C GLY A 259 -1.55 -7.96 -8.77
N PHE A 260 -1.28 -6.66 -8.81
CA PHE A 260 -1.44 -5.79 -7.65
C PHE A 260 -1.90 -4.43 -8.14
N LEU A 261 -3.11 -4.02 -7.71
CA LEU A 261 -3.82 -2.84 -8.20
C LEU A 261 -4.25 -2.93 -9.69
N ASP A 262 -4.61 -4.14 -10.15
CA ASP A 262 -4.93 -4.42 -11.56
C ASP A 262 -6.20 -3.71 -12.04
N SER A 263 -7.27 -3.73 -11.24
CA SER A 263 -8.57 -3.15 -11.59
C SER A 263 -9.39 -2.84 -10.35
N GLY A 264 -10.13 -1.72 -10.36
CA GLY A 264 -11.10 -1.34 -9.33
C GLY A 264 -12.51 -1.14 -9.91
N VAL A 265 -13.49 -1.02 -9.02
CA VAL A 265 -14.89 -0.75 -9.39
C VAL A 265 -15.25 0.68 -8.99
N SER A 266 -15.66 1.50 -9.97
CA SER A 266 -15.93 2.92 -9.74
C SER A 266 -16.90 3.16 -8.58
N GLY A 267 -16.45 3.98 -7.61
CA GLY A 267 -17.23 4.36 -6.43
C GLY A 267 -17.26 3.32 -5.31
N GLU A 268 -16.62 2.16 -5.44
CA GLU A 268 -16.57 1.12 -4.41
C GLU A 268 -15.97 1.63 -3.08
N ALA A 269 -14.97 2.51 -3.14
CA ALA A 269 -14.35 3.10 -1.95
C ALA A 269 -15.20 4.24 -1.31
N GLY A 270 -16.44 4.45 -1.78
CA GLY A 270 -17.28 5.57 -1.36
C GLY A 270 -17.57 5.61 0.14
N ALA A 271 -17.85 4.45 0.77
CA ALA A 271 -18.11 4.38 2.21
C ALA A 271 -16.86 4.75 3.03
N LEU A 272 -15.71 4.18 2.68
CA LEU A 272 -14.42 4.51 3.30
C LEU A 272 -14.10 6.01 3.18
N VAL A 273 -14.32 6.60 2.01
CA VAL A 273 -14.08 8.03 1.78
C VAL A 273 -15.00 8.89 2.63
N ALA A 274 -16.28 8.55 2.73
CA ALA A 274 -17.25 9.29 3.54
C ALA A 274 -16.90 9.22 5.03
N GLU A 275 -16.62 8.02 5.55
CA GLU A 275 -16.28 7.84 6.96
C GLU A 275 -14.95 8.49 7.33
N ALA A 276 -13.96 8.46 6.43
CA ALA A 276 -12.71 9.17 6.62
C ALA A 276 -12.90 10.70 6.68
N ALA A 277 -13.76 11.27 5.83
CA ALA A 277 -14.07 12.71 5.84
C ALA A 277 -14.80 13.14 7.13
N ASP A 278 -15.75 12.33 7.59
CA ASP A 278 -16.46 12.53 8.85
C ASP A 278 -15.51 12.41 10.06
N TRP A 279 -14.68 11.37 10.07
CA TRP A 279 -13.66 11.16 11.10
C TRP A 279 -12.69 12.34 11.16
N GLN A 280 -12.20 12.81 10.01
CA GLN A 280 -11.29 13.95 9.94
C GLN A 280 -11.96 15.20 10.50
N THR A 281 -13.27 15.39 10.23
CA THR A 281 -14.03 16.53 10.76
C THR A 281 -14.19 16.49 12.28
N LYS A 282 -14.44 15.31 12.86
CA LYS A 282 -14.54 15.12 14.31
C LYS A 282 -13.20 15.27 15.02
N ASN A 283 -12.11 14.87 14.37
CA ASN A 283 -10.76 14.88 14.93
C ASN A 283 -9.93 16.13 14.55
N ARG A 284 -10.57 17.18 14.02
CA ARG A 284 -9.96 18.47 13.60
C ARG A 284 -9.05 19.11 14.64
N GLY A 285 -9.34 18.95 15.94
CA GLY A 285 -8.54 19.51 17.02
C GLY A 285 -7.18 18.83 17.24
N ALA A 286 -7.01 17.59 16.79
CA ALA A 286 -5.81 16.80 17.02
C ALA A 286 -4.75 16.90 15.89
N LEU A 287 -5.10 17.45 14.72
CA LEU A 287 -4.29 17.37 13.49
C LEU A 287 -3.72 18.70 12.96
N GLY A 288 -3.99 19.84 13.61
CA GLY A 288 -3.18 21.06 13.48
C GLY A 288 -3.01 21.71 12.09
N GLY A 289 -4.05 21.82 11.26
CA GLY A 289 -3.98 22.50 9.94
C GLY A 289 -5.20 23.38 9.58
N PRO A 290 -5.07 24.37 8.66
CA PRO A 290 -6.15 25.33 8.33
C PRO A 290 -7.23 24.74 7.41
N VAL A 291 -8.45 25.28 7.53
CA VAL A 291 -9.73 24.60 7.27
C VAL A 291 -10.48 25.17 6.04
N ARG A 292 -11.21 24.31 5.30
CA ARG A 292 -12.48 24.68 4.62
C ARG A 292 -13.64 23.83 5.15
N LYS A 293 -14.79 24.45 5.35
CA LYS A 293 -16.02 23.86 5.92
C LYS A 293 -16.66 22.93 4.87
N LEU A 294 -16.81 21.64 5.20
CA LEU A 294 -17.63 20.70 4.43
C LEU A 294 -19.07 20.81 4.93
N GLU A 295 -20.03 21.00 4.01
CA GLU A 295 -21.45 20.80 4.26
C GLU A 295 -21.90 19.63 3.37
N LEU A 296 -22.25 18.51 3.99
CA LEU A 296 -22.72 17.31 3.30
C LEU A 296 -24.18 17.50 2.89
N SER A 297 -24.48 17.35 1.60
CA SER A 297 -25.85 17.11 1.12
C SER A 297 -25.88 15.73 0.48
N TYR A 298 -26.58 14.80 1.12
CA TYR A 298 -26.77 13.45 0.63
C TYR A 298 -28.16 13.37 -0.02
N SER A 299 -28.22 13.13 -1.32
CA SER A 299 -29.47 12.75 -1.99
C SER A 299 -29.53 11.23 -2.10
N ARG A 300 -30.37 10.63 -1.26
CA ARG A 300 -30.62 9.19 -1.23
C ARG A 300 -31.67 8.90 -2.31
N ALA A 301 -31.25 8.42 -3.48
CA ALA A 301 -32.19 7.79 -4.41
C ALA A 301 -32.50 6.39 -3.86
N VAL A 302 -33.58 6.29 -3.10
CA VAL A 302 -34.17 5.01 -2.71
C VAL A 302 -35.01 4.54 -3.90
N GLU A 303 -34.52 3.55 -4.64
CA GLU A 303 -35.41 2.78 -5.51
C GLU A 303 -36.27 1.86 -4.64
N PRO A 304 -37.61 1.91 -4.77
CA PRO A 304 -38.50 1.09 -3.96
C PRO A 304 -38.44 -0.39 -4.37
N ALA A 305 -38.47 -1.23 -3.35
CA ALA A 305 -38.57 -2.67 -3.33
C ALA A 305 -39.36 -3.32 -4.48
N PHE A 306 -38.81 -4.41 -5.02
CA PHE A 306 -39.61 -5.49 -5.59
C PHE A 306 -39.96 -6.50 -4.48
N PHE A 307 -41.25 -6.84 -4.43
CA PHE A 307 -41.84 -7.94 -3.67
C PHE A 307 -41.23 -9.30 -4.06
#